data_AF-A0A9D6U234-F1
#
_entry.id   AF-A0A9D6U234-F1
#
_cell.length_a   1.000
_cell.length_b   1.000
_cell.length_c   1.000
_cell.angle_alpha   90.00
_cell.angle_beta   90.00
_cell.angle_gamma   90.00
#
_symmetry.space_group_name_H-M   'P 1'
#
loop_
_entity.id
_entity.type
_entity.pdbx_description
1 polymer ?
#
loop_
_entity_poly.entity_id
_entity_poly.type
_entity_poly.pdbx_seq_one_letter_code
_entity_poly.pdbx_strand_id
1 'polypeptide(L)'
;MANPKKVIALPTTPPGQPWEPVHTPARFRNPLSKYRVYRNESRCIKCGKCVELCPYGVFTKAGKYLRKPKSYLCLGFECQKKPFHCVSNCPGQALKVSKHPVYSTLGDCRWNPDLLLSTWWQAEWGNLPYTDLEYRTGGSGGGFDRLRFLFPPRRGGGKISHRDISLEVDLNRRGDGR
;
A
#
# COMPACT_ATOMS: atom_id res chain seq x y z
N MET A 1 -31.38 -0.87 -2.67
CA MET A 1 -29.98 -1.19 -2.97
C MET A 1 -29.13 -0.68 -1.83
N ALA A 2 -28.50 -1.54 -1.02
CA ALA A 2 -27.68 -1.09 0.10
C ALA A 2 -26.41 -0.42 -0.45
N ASN A 3 -26.41 0.91 -0.45
CA ASN A 3 -25.22 1.71 -0.73
C ASN A 3 -24.15 1.28 0.31
N PRO A 4 -22.98 0.75 -0.10
CA PRO A 4 -21.97 0.35 0.88
C PRO A 4 -21.61 1.57 1.70
N LYS A 5 -21.93 1.53 3.00
CA LYS A 5 -21.58 2.59 3.95
C LYS A 5 -20.09 2.87 3.81
N LYS A 6 -19.75 4.13 3.49
CA LYS A 6 -18.43 4.76 3.58
C LYS A 6 -17.27 3.79 3.34
N VAL A 7 -17.04 3.41 2.08
CA VAL A 7 -15.69 2.96 1.71
C VAL A 7 -14.78 4.15 2.01
N ILE A 8 -13.85 3.99 2.97
CA ILE A 8 -12.84 5.00 3.26
C ILE A 8 -12.11 5.23 1.95
N ALA A 9 -12.17 6.46 1.43
CA ALA A 9 -11.31 6.85 0.35
C ALA A 9 -9.88 6.58 0.80
N LEU A 10 -9.19 5.70 0.06
CA LEU A 10 -7.79 5.45 0.30
C LEU A 10 -7.07 6.79 0.24
N PRO A 11 -6.12 7.06 1.16
CA PRO A 11 -5.60 8.40 1.34
C PRO A 11 -5.13 8.96 0.00
N THR A 12 -5.87 9.89 -0.58
CA THR A 12 -5.36 10.65 -1.71
C THR A 12 -4.22 11.52 -1.18
N THR A 13 -3.31 11.84 -2.09
CA THR A 13 -2.10 12.66 -1.94
C THR A 13 -2.07 13.56 -0.69
N PRO A 14 -0.91 13.70 -0.02
CA PRO A 14 -0.75 14.72 1.02
C PRO A 14 -1.29 16.08 0.55
N PRO A 15 -2.09 16.77 1.37
CA PRO A 15 -2.74 18.02 0.96
C PRO A 15 -1.71 19.06 0.52
N GLY A 16 -2.01 19.79 -0.57
CA GLY A 16 -1.15 20.87 -1.10
C GLY A 16 -0.26 20.50 -2.28
N GLN A 17 -0.42 19.33 -2.90
CA GLN A 17 0.24 19.03 -4.17
C GLN A 17 -0.56 19.59 -5.37
N PRO A 18 0.10 20.16 -6.40
CA PRO A 18 -0.58 20.74 -7.57
C PRO A 18 -1.06 19.69 -8.59
N TRP A 19 -0.98 18.40 -8.26
CA TRP A 19 -1.43 17.29 -9.11
C TRP A 19 -2.24 16.28 -8.30
N GLU A 20 -3.18 15.61 -8.97
CA GLU A 20 -3.95 14.51 -8.42
C GLU A 20 -3.51 13.19 -9.08
N PRO A 21 -3.06 12.19 -8.30
CA PRO A 21 -2.65 10.90 -8.82
C PRO A 21 -3.89 10.15 -9.32
N VAL A 22 -3.81 9.68 -10.56
CA VAL A 22 -4.83 8.81 -11.14
C VAL A 22 -4.45 7.36 -10.84
N HIS A 23 -5.37 6.63 -10.19
CA HIS A 23 -5.14 5.22 -9.90
C HIS A 23 -4.94 4.42 -11.19
N THR A 24 -3.78 3.80 -11.30
CA THR A 24 -3.41 2.88 -12.37
C THR A 24 -3.57 1.45 -11.85
N PRO A 25 -4.46 0.63 -12.44
CA PRO A 25 -4.72 -0.70 -11.93
C PRO A 25 -3.48 -1.59 -12.03
N ALA A 26 -3.36 -2.52 -11.07
CA ALA A 26 -2.30 -3.51 -11.06
C ALA A 26 -2.17 -4.26 -12.39
N ARG A 27 -0.93 -4.44 -12.84
CA ARG A 27 -0.59 -5.29 -14.00
C ARG A 27 -1.09 -6.73 -13.81
N PHE A 28 -1.07 -7.23 -12.59
CA PHE A 28 -1.48 -8.59 -12.26
C PHE A 28 -2.96 -8.66 -11.95
N ARG A 29 -3.66 -9.64 -12.55
CA ARG A 29 -5.08 -9.90 -12.28
C ARG A 29 -5.39 -10.09 -10.79
N ASN A 30 -4.45 -10.70 -10.05
CA ASN A 30 -4.52 -10.85 -8.60
C ASN A 30 -3.31 -10.12 -8.00
N PRO A 31 -3.49 -8.88 -7.50
CA PRO A 31 -2.40 -8.17 -6.86
C PRO A 31 -1.85 -8.94 -5.67
N LEU A 32 -0.52 -8.97 -5.56
CA LEU A 32 0.16 -9.57 -4.41
C LEU A 32 -0.08 -8.71 -3.17
N SER A 33 -0.04 -9.35 -2.00
CA SER A 33 -0.41 -8.72 -0.73
C SER A 33 0.33 -9.37 0.42
N LYS A 34 0.59 -8.61 1.49
CA LYS A 34 1.21 -9.10 2.72
C LYS A 34 0.33 -10.11 3.45
N TYR A 35 -0.98 -9.84 3.45
CA TYR A 35 -1.98 -10.67 4.08
C TYR A 35 -2.94 -11.25 3.07
N ARG A 36 -3.35 -12.49 3.28
CA ARG A 36 -4.38 -13.17 2.51
C ARG A 36 -5.64 -13.28 3.34
N VAL A 37 -6.75 -12.82 2.77
CA VAL A 37 -8.10 -13.06 3.29
C VAL A 37 -8.70 -14.25 2.56
N TYR A 38 -8.94 -15.33 3.29
CA TYR A 38 -9.55 -16.55 2.78
C TYR A 38 -11.02 -16.63 3.22
N ARG A 39 -11.89 -17.01 2.28
CA ARG A 39 -13.30 -17.32 2.55
C ARG A 39 -13.54 -18.79 2.26
N ASN A 40 -13.99 -19.53 3.27
CA ASN A 40 -14.47 -20.89 3.11
C ASN A 40 -15.90 -20.86 2.54
N GLU A 41 -16.07 -21.32 1.30
CA GLU A 41 -17.36 -21.29 0.61
C GLU A 41 -18.38 -22.25 1.24
N SER A 42 -17.98 -23.36 1.86
CA SER A 42 -18.92 -24.30 2.50
C SER A 42 -19.54 -23.75 3.78
N ARG A 43 -18.81 -22.89 4.50
CA ARG A 43 -19.30 -22.21 5.70
C ARG A 43 -19.98 -20.87 5.41
N CYS A 44 -19.81 -20.32 4.20
CA CYS A 44 -20.29 -18.99 3.88
C CYS A 44 -21.77 -19.00 3.49
N ILE A 45 -22.62 -18.47 4.38
CA ILE A 45 -24.05 -18.28 4.13
C ILE A 45 -24.39 -17.07 3.23
N LYS A 46 -23.38 -16.44 2.60
CA LYS A 46 -23.52 -15.29 1.68
C LYS A 46 -24.30 -14.07 2.24
N CYS A 47 -24.31 -13.90 3.57
CA CYS A 47 -25.05 -12.82 4.25
C CYS A 47 -24.61 -11.38 3.88
N GLY A 48 -23.39 -11.20 3.34
CA GLY A 48 -22.89 -9.89 2.91
C GLY A 48 -22.38 -8.97 4.03
N LYS A 49 -22.48 -9.36 5.32
CA LYS A 49 -22.02 -8.56 6.46
C LYS A 49 -20.55 -8.11 6.37
N CYS A 50 -19.67 -8.91 5.76
CA CYS A 50 -18.28 -8.53 5.53
C CYS A 50 -18.11 -7.33 4.58
N VAL A 51 -19.01 -7.16 3.60
CA VAL A 51 -19.05 -6.00 2.68
C VAL A 51 -19.52 -4.75 3.41
N GLU A 52 -20.44 -4.90 4.36
CA GLU A 52 -20.99 -3.77 5.13
C GLU A 52 -20.04 -3.28 6.22
N LEU A 53 -19.30 -4.19 6.84
CA LEU A 53 -18.37 -3.85 7.91
C LEU A 53 -17.07 -3.27 7.40
N CYS A 54 -16.44 -3.88 6.38
CA CYS A 54 -15.08 -3.52 6.00
C CYS A 54 -15.05 -2.19 5.21
N PRO A 55 -14.51 -1.10 5.79
CA PRO A 55 -14.52 0.19 5.13
C PRO A 55 -13.46 0.30 4.03
N TYR A 56 -12.53 -0.64 3.92
CA TYR A 56 -11.44 -0.61 2.94
C TYR A 56 -11.80 -1.31 1.61
N GLY A 57 -13.05 -1.74 1.44
CA GLY A 57 -13.48 -2.36 0.18
C GLY A 57 -12.83 -3.72 -0.13
N VAL A 58 -12.28 -4.41 0.88
CA VAL A 58 -11.72 -5.77 0.74
C VAL A 58 -12.77 -6.73 0.18
N PHE A 59 -14.02 -6.59 0.59
CA PHE A 59 -15.13 -7.41 0.13
C PHE A 59 -16.06 -6.60 -0.77
N THR A 60 -16.47 -7.21 -1.88
CA THR A 60 -17.43 -6.61 -2.82
C THR A 60 -18.47 -7.65 -3.23
N LYS A 61 -19.67 -7.19 -3.61
CA LYS A 61 -20.78 -8.06 -4.04
C LYS A 61 -21.34 -7.60 -5.38
N ALA A 62 -21.90 -8.55 -6.14
CA ALA A 62 -22.66 -8.31 -7.36
C ALA A 62 -23.98 -9.07 -7.24
N GLY A 63 -25.06 -8.34 -6.93
CA GLY A 63 -26.34 -8.95 -6.57
C GLY A 63 -26.20 -9.87 -5.35
N LYS A 64 -26.54 -11.16 -5.52
CA LYS A 64 -26.44 -12.21 -4.49
C LYS A 64 -25.05 -12.84 -4.41
N TYR A 65 -24.14 -12.53 -5.33
CA TYR A 65 -22.82 -13.15 -5.40
C TYR A 65 -21.76 -12.30 -4.67
N LEU A 66 -21.01 -12.94 -3.77
CA LEU A 66 -19.84 -12.32 -3.14
C LEU A 66 -18.59 -12.56 -3.99
N ARG A 67 -17.92 -11.49 -4.41
CA ARG A 67 -16.66 -11.57 -5.16
C ARG A 67 -15.51 -12.08 -4.29
N LYS A 68 -14.40 -12.46 -4.92
CA LYS A 68 -13.17 -12.83 -4.20
C LYS A 68 -12.67 -11.63 -3.36
N PRO A 69 -12.21 -11.86 -2.13
CA PRO A 69 -11.64 -10.79 -1.31
C PRO A 69 -10.41 -10.17 -1.97
N LYS A 70 -10.39 -8.83 -2.04
CA LYS A 70 -9.25 -8.02 -2.48
C LYS A 70 -8.23 -7.94 -1.34
N SER A 71 -7.42 -8.98 -1.21
CA SER A 71 -6.49 -9.14 -0.08
C SER A 71 -5.45 -8.02 0.05
N TYR A 72 -5.08 -7.39 -1.08
CA TYR A 72 -4.18 -6.24 -1.14
C TYR A 72 -4.71 -4.96 -0.45
N LEU A 73 -6.01 -4.91 -0.12
CA LEU A 73 -6.62 -3.82 0.65
C LEU A 73 -6.74 -4.13 2.15
N CYS A 74 -6.29 -5.31 2.59
CA CYS A 74 -6.46 -5.74 3.97
C CYS A 74 -5.40 -5.10 4.88
N LEU A 75 -5.84 -4.53 6.02
CA LEU A 75 -4.96 -4.04 7.09
C LEU A 75 -4.18 -5.14 7.82
N GLY A 76 -4.50 -6.42 7.57
CA GLY A 76 -3.84 -7.54 8.24
C GLY A 76 -4.29 -7.76 9.67
N PHE A 77 -3.34 -8.14 10.54
CA PHE A 77 -3.62 -8.54 11.92
C PHE A 77 -4.03 -7.37 12.82
N GLU A 78 -3.59 -6.14 12.53
CA GLU A 78 -4.03 -4.95 13.27
C GLU A 78 -5.54 -4.69 13.13
N CYS A 79 -6.17 -5.23 12.08
CA CYS A 79 -7.62 -5.20 11.91
C CYS A 79 -8.38 -5.93 13.03
N GLN A 80 -7.74 -6.87 13.73
CA GLN A 80 -8.39 -7.65 14.81
C GLN A 80 -8.87 -6.78 15.96
N LYS A 81 -8.16 -5.67 16.23
CA LYS A 81 -8.47 -4.71 17.29
C LYS A 81 -9.59 -3.73 16.91
N LYS A 82 -10.04 -3.74 15.65
CA LYS A 82 -11.00 -2.75 15.13
C LYS A 82 -12.44 -3.28 15.23
N PRO A 83 -13.44 -2.41 15.49
CA PRO A 83 -14.84 -2.84 15.63
C PRO A 83 -15.41 -3.47 14.35
N PHE A 84 -14.86 -3.10 13.18
CA PHE A 84 -15.23 -3.64 11.88
C PHE A 84 -14.50 -4.93 11.49
N HIS A 85 -13.85 -5.61 12.44
CA HIS A 85 -13.10 -6.83 12.15
C HIS A 85 -14.00 -7.92 11.52
N CYS A 86 -13.71 -8.28 10.27
CA CYS A 86 -14.57 -9.17 9.49
C CYS A 86 -14.61 -10.63 10.00
N VAL A 87 -13.53 -11.15 10.60
CA VAL A 87 -13.46 -12.56 11.04
C VAL A 87 -14.33 -12.77 12.27
N SER A 88 -14.16 -11.93 13.31
CA SER A 88 -14.95 -12.02 14.55
C SER A 88 -16.44 -11.76 14.31
N ASN A 89 -16.77 -10.85 13.40
CA ASN A 89 -18.17 -10.49 13.12
C ASN A 89 -18.87 -11.40 12.11
N CYS A 90 -18.19 -12.42 11.55
CA CYS A 90 -18.76 -13.32 10.55
C CYS A 90 -19.68 -14.37 11.21
N PRO A 91 -20.99 -14.36 10.96
CA PRO A 91 -21.92 -15.30 11.61
C PRO A 91 -21.65 -16.76 11.21
N GLY A 92 -21.21 -17.00 9.97
CA GLY A 92 -20.84 -18.34 9.50
C GLY A 92 -19.41 -18.75 9.87
N GLN A 93 -18.64 -17.89 10.54
CA GLN A 93 -17.21 -18.10 10.84
C GLN A 93 -16.41 -18.60 9.63
N ALA A 94 -16.72 -18.04 8.45
CA ALA A 94 -16.23 -18.50 7.16
C ALA A 94 -14.95 -17.78 6.70
N LEU A 95 -14.48 -16.79 7.46
CA LEU A 95 -13.35 -15.92 7.07
C LEU A 95 -12.10 -16.24 7.90
N LYS A 96 -10.94 -16.20 7.25
CA LYS A 96 -9.63 -16.32 7.91
C LYS A 96 -8.66 -15.31 7.31
N VAL A 97 -7.86 -14.65 8.15
CA VAL A 97 -6.75 -13.80 7.72
C VAL A 97 -5.44 -14.51 8.09
N SER A 98 -4.50 -14.54 7.16
CA SER A 98 -3.18 -15.16 7.35
C SER A 98 -2.12 -14.37 6.58
N LYS A 99 -0.84 -14.52 6.94
CA LYS A 99 0.25 -14.00 6.13
C LYS A 99 0.24 -14.72 4.78
N HIS A 100 0.37 -13.98 3.68
CA HIS A 100 0.34 -14.59 2.36
C HIS A 100 1.59 -15.46 2.16
N PRO A 101 1.48 -16.74 1.75
CA PRO A 101 2.64 -17.63 1.66
C PRO A 101 3.69 -17.13 0.67
N VAL A 102 3.25 -16.55 -0.46
CA VAL A 102 4.15 -15.94 -1.44
C VAL A 102 4.84 -14.69 -0.91
N TYR A 103 4.25 -13.96 0.05
CA TYR A 103 4.88 -12.74 0.58
C TYR A 103 6.24 -13.05 1.23
N SER A 104 6.36 -14.17 1.96
CA SER A 104 7.61 -14.54 2.63
C SER A 104 8.71 -15.00 1.68
N THR A 105 8.40 -15.24 0.40
CA THR A 105 9.38 -15.70 -0.60
C THR A 105 9.86 -14.58 -1.52
N LEU A 106 9.40 -13.34 -1.31
CA LEU A 106 9.76 -12.20 -2.16
C LEU A 106 11.02 -11.49 -1.63
N GLY A 107 11.75 -10.88 -2.56
CA GLY A 107 12.77 -9.89 -2.23
C GLY A 107 14.06 -10.44 -1.63
N ASP A 108 14.85 -9.52 -1.08
CA ASP A 108 16.15 -9.74 -0.45
C ASP A 108 16.37 -8.74 0.70
N CYS A 109 17.58 -8.69 1.27
CA CYS A 109 17.90 -7.77 2.37
C CYS A 109 17.81 -6.28 1.98
N ARG A 110 18.03 -5.91 0.72
CA ARG A 110 17.96 -4.53 0.22
C ARG A 110 16.54 -4.16 -0.20
N TRP A 111 15.85 -5.07 -0.86
CA TRP A 111 14.48 -4.96 -1.35
C TRP A 111 13.61 -6.01 -0.67
N ASN A 112 13.23 -5.75 0.58
CA ASN A 112 12.37 -6.67 1.33
C ASN A 112 10.95 -6.74 0.69
N PRO A 113 10.14 -7.76 1.02
CA PRO A 113 8.77 -7.86 0.52
C PRO A 113 7.91 -6.60 0.74
N ASP A 114 8.08 -5.93 1.88
CA ASP A 114 7.33 -4.74 2.23
C ASP A 114 7.66 -3.58 1.27
N LEU A 115 8.94 -3.34 1.01
CA LEU A 115 9.43 -2.35 0.06
C LEU A 115 8.89 -2.63 -1.34
N LEU A 116 9.00 -3.88 -1.82
CA LEU A 116 8.48 -4.25 -3.14
C LEU A 116 6.98 -3.97 -3.26
N LEU A 117 6.18 -4.42 -2.29
CA LEU A 117 4.74 -4.19 -2.29
C LEU A 117 4.38 -2.71 -2.13
N SER A 118 5.12 -1.97 -1.30
CA SER A 118 4.90 -0.53 -1.11
C SER A 118 5.25 0.28 -2.36
N THR A 119 6.27 -0.14 -3.12
CA THR A 119 6.63 0.49 -4.39
C THR A 119 5.57 0.23 -5.45
N TRP A 120 5.05 -0.99 -5.54
CA TRP A 120 3.90 -1.28 -6.41
C TRP A 120 2.67 -0.47 -6.01
N TRP A 121 2.37 -0.38 -4.71
CA TRP A 121 1.29 0.48 -4.21
C TRP A 121 1.47 1.93 -4.64
N GLN A 122 2.65 2.52 -4.42
CA GLN A 122 2.93 3.90 -4.79
C GLN A 122 2.85 4.12 -6.30
N ALA A 123 3.28 3.15 -7.11
CA ALA A 123 3.16 3.22 -8.57
C ALA A 123 1.69 3.15 -9.05
N GLU A 124 0.87 2.31 -8.40
CA GLU A 124 -0.54 2.15 -8.74
C GLU A 124 -1.41 3.32 -8.25
N TRP A 125 -1.16 3.82 -7.04
CA TRP A 125 -2.03 4.78 -6.36
C TRP A 125 -1.48 6.21 -6.31
N GLY A 126 -0.18 6.40 -6.55
CA GLY A 126 0.49 7.70 -6.43
C GLY A 126 0.53 8.26 -5.00
N ASN A 127 0.31 7.41 -3.99
CA ASN A 127 0.28 7.77 -2.56
C ASN A 127 1.01 6.72 -1.72
N LEU A 128 1.20 7.01 -0.43
CA LEU A 128 1.78 6.07 0.51
C LEU A 128 0.78 4.96 0.88
N PRO A 129 1.24 3.71 1.09
CA PRO A 129 0.38 2.65 1.58
C PRO A 129 -0.19 3.02 2.96
N TYR A 130 -1.48 2.79 3.15
CA TYR A 130 -2.15 2.96 4.46
C TYR A 130 -2.05 1.71 5.35
N THR A 131 -1.55 0.62 4.79
CA THR A 131 -1.28 -0.64 5.48
C THR A 131 0.07 -0.58 6.21
N ASP A 132 0.39 -1.63 6.95
CA ASP A 132 1.64 -1.82 7.70
C ASP A 132 2.84 -2.20 6.79
N LEU A 133 2.87 -1.71 5.56
CA LEU A 133 4.00 -1.92 4.65
C LEU A 133 5.11 -0.92 4.96
N GLU A 134 6.32 -1.42 5.22
CA GLU A 134 7.54 -0.60 5.22
C GLU A 134 7.85 -0.10 3.80
N TYR A 135 8.18 1.19 3.67
CA TYR A 135 8.40 1.85 2.36
C TYR A 135 9.66 2.72 2.27
N ARG A 136 10.44 2.82 3.35
CA ARG A 136 11.63 3.68 3.50
C ARG A 136 12.92 2.88 3.61
N THR A 137 12.89 1.76 4.34
CA THR A 137 14.11 1.06 4.77
C THR A 137 14.07 -0.44 4.47
N GLY A 138 15.20 -0.96 3.96
CA GLY A 138 15.38 -2.38 3.69
C GLY A 138 15.71 -3.19 4.96
N GLY A 139 15.79 -4.52 4.82
CA GLY A 139 16.17 -5.43 5.91
C GLY A 139 17.61 -5.24 6.42
N SER A 140 18.50 -4.63 5.62
CA SER A 140 19.86 -4.27 6.03
C SER A 140 19.94 -2.99 6.88
N GLY A 141 18.81 -2.35 7.19
CA GLY A 141 18.78 -1.05 7.87
C GLY A 141 19.21 0.14 6.99
N GLY A 142 19.60 -0.12 5.74
CA GLY A 142 19.83 0.91 4.73
C GLY A 142 18.52 1.46 4.18
N GLY A 143 18.37 2.79 4.20
CA GLY A 143 17.26 3.49 3.57
C GLY A 143 17.52 3.83 2.09
N PHE A 144 16.53 4.42 1.43
CA PHE A 144 16.73 5.14 0.19
C PHE A 144 17.18 6.58 0.47
N ASP A 145 18.24 7.04 -0.20
CA ASP A 145 18.62 8.44 -0.16
C ASP A 145 17.56 9.31 -0.82
N ARG A 146 17.25 10.46 -0.20
CA ARG A 146 16.30 11.42 -0.74
C ARG A 146 17.04 12.54 -1.45
N LEU A 147 16.99 12.55 -2.78
CA LEU A 147 17.47 13.67 -3.58
C LEU A 147 16.37 14.75 -3.63
N ARG A 148 16.73 15.99 -3.28
CA ARG A 148 15.84 17.15 -3.42
C ARG A 148 16.54 18.20 -4.26
N PHE A 149 15.86 18.67 -5.29
CA PHE A 149 16.29 19.87 -6.00
C PHE A 149 15.86 21.10 -5.19
N LEU A 150 16.84 21.87 -4.73
CA LEU A 150 16.62 23.19 -4.17
C LEU A 150 16.63 24.19 -5.31
N PHE A 151 15.45 24.52 -5.81
CA PHE A 151 15.33 25.56 -6.83
C PHE A 151 15.38 26.94 -6.17
N PRO A 152 16.20 27.87 -6.70
CA PRO A 152 16.20 29.24 -6.21
C PRO A 152 14.83 29.89 -6.44
N PRO A 153 14.38 30.81 -5.56
CA PRO A 153 13.05 31.44 -5.65
C PRO A 153 12.84 32.29 -6.90
N ARG A 154 13.93 32.69 -7.57
CA ARG A 154 13.91 33.32 -8.90
C ARG A 154 14.93 32.62 -9.78
N ARG A 155 14.57 32.33 -11.04
CA ARG A 155 15.55 31.95 -12.07
C ARG A 155 16.53 33.12 -12.24
N GLY A 156 17.77 32.96 -11.81
CA GLY A 156 18.82 33.94 -12.10
C GLY A 156 19.02 34.01 -13.62
N GLY A 157 19.04 35.22 -14.19
CA GLY A 157 19.25 35.43 -15.63
C GLY A 157 20.68 35.19 -16.11
N GLY A 158 21.58 34.74 -15.23
CA GLY A 158 22.98 34.48 -15.56
C GLY A 158 23.17 33.15 -16.28
N LYS A 159 23.99 33.17 -17.33
CA LYS A 159 24.52 31.93 -17.94
C LYS A 159 25.40 31.22 -16.90
N ILE A 160 24.99 30.03 -16.47
CA ILE A 160 25.81 29.18 -15.60
C ILE A 160 26.96 28.62 -16.45
N SER A 161 28.21 28.78 -16.00
CA SER A 161 29.35 28.14 -16.67
C SER A 161 29.34 26.65 -16.40
N HIS A 162 29.78 25.83 -17.36
CA HIS A 162 29.91 24.37 -17.16
C HIS A 162 30.83 24.03 -15.98
N ARG A 163 31.81 24.88 -15.66
CA ARG A 163 32.74 24.69 -14.55
C ARG A 163 32.10 24.89 -13.17
N ASP A 164 30.96 25.57 -13.10
CA ASP A 164 30.25 25.87 -11.85
C ASP A 164 29.21 24.77 -11.51
N ILE A 165 29.01 23.80 -12.40
CA ILE A 165 28.07 22.70 -12.24
C ILE A 165 28.82 21.50 -11.65
N SER A 166 28.61 21.23 -10.36
CA SER A 166 29.00 19.94 -9.77
C SER A 166 27.90 18.90 -9.96
N LEU A 167 28.28 17.72 -10.43
CA LEU A 167 27.43 16.53 -10.49
C LEU A 167 27.76 15.53 -9.38
N GLU A 168 28.63 15.90 -8.45
CA GLU A 168 29.01 15.08 -7.32
C GLU A 168 27.84 14.95 -6.34
N VAL A 169 27.62 13.73 -5.85
CA VAL A 169 26.59 13.44 -4.86
C VAL A 169 27.29 12.79 -3.67
N ASP A 170 27.20 13.45 -2.52
CA ASP A 170 27.66 12.91 -1.25
C ASP A 170 26.72 11.78 -0.82
N LEU A 171 27.23 10.54 -0.85
CA LEU A 171 26.48 9.33 -0.50
C LEU A 171 26.73 8.99 0.98
N ASN A 172 25.74 8.35 1.62
CA ASN A 172 25.87 7.81 2.98
C ASN A 172 26.35 8.82 4.03
N ARG A 173 25.46 9.74 4.43
CA ARG A 173 25.62 10.73 5.51
C ARG A 173 25.81 10.15 6.94
N ARG A 174 26.40 8.97 7.08
CA ARG A 174 26.50 8.23 8.35
C ARG A 174 27.67 8.67 9.21
N GLY A 175 28.60 9.48 8.67
CA GLY A 175 29.77 9.93 9.40
C GLY A 175 30.69 8.78 9.84
N ASP A 176 30.58 7.61 9.20
CA ASP A 176 31.32 6.39 9.53
C ASP A 176 32.62 6.23 8.73
N GLY A 177 33.03 7.28 8.00
CA GLY A 177 34.32 7.34 7.31
C GLY A 177 34.48 6.33 6.17
N ARG A 178 33.37 5.85 5.60
CA ARG A 178 33.31 4.93 4.45
C ARG A 178 32.71 5.60 3.23
#